data_AF-A0A931T817-F1
#
_entry.id   AF-A0A931T817-F1
#
_cell.length_a   1.000
_cell.length_b   1.000
_cell.length_c   1.000
_cell.angle_alpha   90.00
_cell.angle_beta   90.00
_cell.angle_gamma   90.00
#
_symmetry.space_group_name_H-M   'P 1'
#
loop_
_entity.id
_entity.type
_entity.pdbx_description
1 polymer ?
#
loop_
_entity_poly.entity_id
_entity_poly.type
_entity_poly.pdbx_seq_one_letter_code
_entity_poly.pdbx_strand_id
1 'polypeptide(L)'
;TGLHRMAIDIVSHLLRTLSQTGIVFFPGQLHSLYGVYRRTAEDMIAAYFADAAIDGLQYDRHAEEAIVNVFAAAIVSASEKFLADPIGEPDLPNWIRVSAAMEEAFARLLEIARADGGLLC
;
A
#
# COMPACT_ATOMS: atom_id res chain seq x y z
N THR A 1 -13.20 -0.87 -5.56
CA THR A 1 -12.37 -1.75 -6.42
C THR A 1 -11.40 -2.52 -5.55
N GLY A 2 -10.78 -3.60 -6.05
CA GLY A 2 -9.77 -4.36 -5.30
C GLY A 2 -8.58 -3.48 -4.87
N LEU A 3 -8.12 -2.62 -5.78
CA LEU A 3 -7.03 -1.66 -5.52
C LEU A 3 -7.30 -0.75 -4.31
N HIS A 4 -8.51 -0.18 -4.20
CA HIS A 4 -8.86 0.69 -3.08
C HIS A 4 -8.79 -0.05 -1.73
N ARG A 5 -9.28 -1.30 -1.68
CA ARG A 5 -9.22 -2.12 -0.47
C ARG A 5 -7.77 -2.41 -0.07
N MET A 6 -6.95 -2.83 -1.03
CA MET A 6 -5.51 -3.06 -0.81
C MET A 6 -4.80 -1.80 -0.32
N ALA A 7 -5.10 -0.64 -0.91
CA ALA A 7 -4.53 0.63 -0.50
C ALA A 7 -4.88 0.99 0.95
N ILE A 8 -6.13 0.76 1.37
CA ILE A 8 -6.54 0.96 2.77
C ILE A 8 -5.73 0.04 3.69
N ASP A 9 -5.63 -1.25 3.35
CA ASP A 9 -4.93 -2.24 4.18
C ASP A 9 -3.44 -1.86 4.34
N ILE A 10 -2.79 -1.41 3.27
CA ILE A 10 -1.40 -0.92 3.28
C ILE A 10 -1.25 0.31 4.18
N VAL A 11 -2.08 1.35 3.99
CA VAL A 11 -1.97 2.58 4.78
C VAL A 11 -2.25 2.31 6.25
N SER A 12 -3.27 1.50 6.57
CA SER A 12 -3.58 1.10 7.95
C SER A 12 -2.40 0.37 8.60
N HIS A 13 -1.75 -0.55 7.88
CA HIS A 13 -0.57 -1.25 8.38
C HIS A 13 0.62 -0.30 8.62
N LEU A 14 0.86 0.66 7.73
CA LEU A 14 1.91 1.68 7.92
C LEU A 14 1.66 2.53 9.17
N LEU A 15 0.44 3.03 9.35
CA LEU A 15 0.08 3.86 10.51
C LEU A 15 0.25 3.07 11.83
N ARG A 16 -0.18 1.81 11.87
CA ARG A 16 0.00 0.93 13.04
C ARG A 16 1.46 0.65 13.33
N THR A 17 2.24 0.28 12.30
CA THR A 17 3.67 0.01 12.45
C THR A 17 4.39 1.22 13.02
N LEU A 18 4.14 2.42 12.47
CA LEU A 18 4.70 3.67 12.98
C LEU A 18 4.26 3.93 14.42
N SER A 19 3.00 3.68 14.75
CA SER A 19 2.50 3.84 16.13
C SER A 19 3.16 2.89 17.13
N GLN A 20 3.38 1.63 16.73
CA GLN A 20 4.10 0.63 17.53
C GLN A 20 5.56 1.03 17.79
N THR A 21 6.18 1.82 16.90
CA THR A 21 7.52 2.39 17.14
C THR A 21 7.52 3.60 18.08
N GLY A 22 6.35 4.03 18.56
CA GLY A 22 6.20 5.15 19.49
C GLY A 22 5.74 6.47 18.85
N ILE A 23 5.41 6.47 17.56
CA ILE A 23 4.89 7.66 16.88
C ILE A 23 3.41 7.85 17.25
N VAL A 24 3.08 9.03 17.79
CA VAL A 24 1.69 9.39 18.10
C VAL A 24 1.13 10.23 16.96
N PHE A 25 0.01 9.80 16.40
CA PHE A 25 -0.70 10.53 15.35
C PHE A 25 -1.88 11.31 15.92
N PHE A 26 -2.02 12.56 15.49
CA PHE A 26 -3.20 13.39 15.73
C PHE A 26 -3.93 13.66 14.41
N PRO A 27 -5.25 13.92 14.42
CA PRO A 27 -6.04 14.09 13.19
C PRO A 27 -5.46 15.10 12.20
N GLY A 28 -4.90 16.21 12.69
CA GLY A 28 -4.27 17.23 11.84
C GLY A 28 -3.04 16.72 11.06
N GLN A 29 -2.26 15.80 11.63
CA GLN A 29 -1.12 15.20 10.92
C GLN A 29 -1.58 14.29 9.78
N LEU A 30 -2.68 13.56 9.97
CA LEU A 30 -3.24 12.69 8.93
C LEU A 30 -3.88 13.49 7.80
N HIS A 31 -4.50 14.63 8.11
CA HIS A 31 -4.95 15.58 7.09
C HIS A 31 -3.77 16.16 6.28
N SER A 32 -2.68 16.54 6.97
CA SER A 32 -1.45 16.98 6.30
C SER A 32 -0.85 15.88 5.43
N LEU A 33 -0.87 14.62 5.87
CA LEU A 33 -0.40 13.48 5.08
C LEU A 33 -1.17 13.36 3.76
N TYR A 34 -2.50 13.48 3.78
CA TYR A 34 -3.30 13.50 2.57
C TYR A 34 -2.90 14.63 1.61
N GLY A 35 -2.73 15.86 2.13
CA GLY A 35 -2.34 17.01 1.32
C GLY A 35 -0.95 16.86 0.69
N VAL A 36 0.03 16.40 1.47
CA VAL A 36 1.39 16.14 1.00
C VAL A 36 1.39 15.03 -0.04
N TYR A 37 0.72 13.89 0.22
CA TYR A 37 0.61 12.80 -0.72
C TYR A 37 0.08 13.28 -2.07
N ARG A 38 -1.04 13.99 -2.05
CA ARG A 38 -1.68 14.47 -3.27
C ARG A 38 -0.77 15.41 -4.05
N ARG A 39 -0.13 16.37 -3.37
CA ARG A 39 0.79 17.30 -4.01
C ARG A 39 1.99 16.58 -4.64
N THR A 40 2.61 15.67 -3.89
CA THR A 40 3.74 14.88 -4.38
C THR A 40 3.34 14.00 -5.57
N ALA A 41 2.14 13.40 -5.54
CA ALA A 41 1.65 12.58 -6.64
C ALA A 41 1.37 13.42 -7.91
N GLU A 42 0.78 14.61 -7.77
CA GLU A 42 0.58 15.54 -8.89
C GLU A 42 1.93 15.95 -9.52
N ASP A 43 2.94 16.27 -8.69
CA ASP A 43 4.28 16.62 -9.15
C ASP A 43 4.97 15.41 -9.86
N MET A 44 4.77 14.18 -9.36
CA MET A 44 5.28 12.95 -9.98
C MET A 44 4.64 12.66 -11.33
N ILE A 45 3.31 12.80 -11.46
CA ILE A 45 2.61 12.62 -12.75
C ILE A 45 3.17 13.58 -13.80
N ALA A 46 3.43 14.84 -13.42
CA ALA A 46 4.00 15.81 -14.34
C ALA A 46 5.43 15.42 -14.77
N ALA A 47 6.26 14.96 -13.82
CA ALA A 47 7.63 14.51 -14.10
C ALA A 47 7.65 13.28 -15.03
N TYR A 48 6.86 12.25 -14.72
CA TYR A 48 6.82 11.03 -15.54
C TYR A 48 6.18 11.24 -16.91
N PHE A 49 5.22 12.16 -17.02
CA PHE A 49 4.71 12.56 -18.34
C PHE A 49 5.81 13.20 -19.20
N ALA A 50 6.62 14.09 -18.60
CA ALA A 50 7.73 14.70 -19.32
C ALA A 50 8.80 13.68 -19.73
N ASP A 51 9.11 12.73 -18.86
CA ASP A 51 10.05 11.62 -19.10
C ASP A 51 9.56 10.73 -20.25
N ALA A 52 8.31 10.29 -20.19
CA ALA A 52 7.68 9.49 -21.24
C ALA A 52 7.64 10.23 -22.59
N ALA A 53 7.42 11.55 -22.58
CA ALA A 53 7.44 12.36 -23.81
C ALA A 53 8.83 12.42 -24.45
N ILE A 54 9.90 12.41 -23.66
CA ILE A 54 11.28 12.36 -24.16
C ILE A 54 11.60 10.98 -24.73
N ASP A 55 11.17 9.92 -24.04
CA ASP A 55 11.42 8.54 -24.44
C ASP A 55 10.48 8.04 -25.55
N GLY A 56 9.49 8.84 -25.95
CA GLY A 56 8.47 8.47 -26.93
C GLY A 56 7.47 7.42 -26.43
N LEU A 57 7.36 7.25 -25.12
CA LEU A 57 6.42 6.34 -24.47
C LEU A 57 5.02 6.97 -24.36
N GLN A 58 3.99 6.13 -24.47
CA GLN A 58 2.61 6.56 -24.21
C GLN A 58 2.39 6.67 -22.71
N TYR A 59 1.94 7.83 -22.24
CA TYR A 59 1.63 8.08 -20.83
C TYR A 59 0.25 8.71 -20.68
N ASP A 60 -0.67 7.99 -20.05
CA ASP A 60 -2.03 8.44 -19.82
C ASP A 60 -2.14 9.13 -18.45
N ARG A 61 -2.04 10.46 -18.46
CA ARG A 61 -2.16 11.27 -17.23
C ARG A 61 -3.50 11.10 -16.54
N HIS A 62 -4.58 10.89 -17.29
CA HIS A 62 -5.92 10.78 -16.70
C HIS A 62 -6.08 9.47 -15.94
N ALA A 63 -5.57 8.37 -16.51
CA ALA A 63 -5.52 7.09 -15.82
C ALA A 63 -4.69 7.17 -14.53
N GLU A 64 -3.53 7.85 -14.57
CA GLU A 64 -2.66 8.05 -13.42
C GLU A 64 -3.34 8.90 -12.33
N GLU A 65 -3.99 10.00 -12.72
CA GLU A 65 -4.78 10.84 -11.80
C GLU A 65 -5.92 10.04 -11.15
N ALA A 66 -6.59 9.17 -11.89
CA ALA A 66 -7.64 8.30 -11.35
C ALA A 66 -7.08 7.34 -10.29
N ILE A 67 -5.88 6.79 -10.51
CA ILE A 67 -5.18 5.94 -9.53
C ILE A 67 -4.79 6.75 -8.29
N VAL A 68 -4.23 7.95 -8.46
CA VAL A 68 -3.88 8.85 -7.34
C VAL A 68 -5.10 9.15 -6.47
N ASN A 69 -6.25 9.40 -7.07
CA ASN A 69 -7.50 9.63 -6.35
C ASN A 69 -7.93 8.41 -5.52
N VAL A 70 -7.76 7.19 -6.05
CA VAL A 70 -8.05 5.95 -5.31
C VAL A 70 -7.17 5.84 -4.07
N PHE A 71 -5.87 6.10 -4.19
CA PHE A 71 -4.95 6.06 -3.04
C PHE A 71 -5.19 7.20 -2.05
N ALA A 72 -5.52 8.40 -2.53
CA ALA A 72 -5.83 9.53 -1.68
C ALA A 72 -7.08 9.27 -0.82
N ALA A 73 -8.13 8.68 -1.42
CA ALA A 73 -9.33 8.23 -0.71
C ALA A 73 -9.01 7.11 0.31
N ALA A 74 -8.10 6.21 -0.04
CA ALA A 74 -7.64 5.16 0.86
C ALA A 74 -6.91 5.73 2.09
N ILE A 75 -6.09 6.77 1.94
CA ILE A 75 -5.43 7.46 3.06
C ILE A 75 -6.46 8.01 4.03
N VAL A 76 -7.51 8.67 3.53
CA VAL A 76 -8.59 9.21 4.38
C VAL A 76 -9.29 8.08 5.12
N SER A 77 -9.74 7.04 4.41
CA SER A 77 -10.44 5.90 5.00
C SER A 77 -9.59 5.16 6.05
N ALA A 78 -8.31 4.94 5.76
CA ALA A 78 -7.39 4.29 6.69
C ALA A 78 -7.09 5.16 7.92
N SER A 79 -6.99 6.48 7.73
CA SER A 79 -6.78 7.44 8.81
C SER A 79 -7.97 7.48 9.77
N GLU A 80 -9.19 7.52 9.24
CA GLU A 80 -10.42 7.47 10.04
C GLU A 80 -10.52 6.16 10.84
N LYS A 81 -10.24 5.02 10.20
CA LYS A 81 -10.20 3.72 10.88
C LYS A 81 -9.14 3.68 11.98
N PHE A 82 -7.93 4.17 11.70
CA PHE A 82 -6.85 4.20 12.67
C PHE A 82 -7.17 5.11 13.86
N LEU A 83 -7.78 6.28 13.65
CA LEU A 83 -8.18 7.16 14.73
C LEU A 83 -9.31 6.56 15.60
N ALA A 84 -10.22 5.78 15.00
CA ALA A 84 -11.29 5.10 15.71
C ALA A 84 -10.78 3.92 16.55
N ASP A 85 -9.85 3.14 15.99
CA ASP A 85 -9.20 2.00 16.66
C ASP A 85 -7.71 1.90 16.27
N PRO A 86 -6.82 2.57 17.04
CA PRO A 86 -5.38 2.61 16.75
C PRO A 86 -4.69 1.24 16.87
N ILE A 87 -5.26 0.34 17.67
CA ILE A 87 -4.71 -1.00 17.90
C ILE A 87 -5.20 -1.93 16.80
N GLY A 88 -6.51 -1.92 16.53
CA GLY A 88 -7.12 -2.62 15.42
C GLY A 88 -6.95 -4.15 15.46
N GLU A 89 -7.19 -4.76 14.29
CA GLU A 89 -6.90 -6.17 14.05
C GLU A 89 -5.39 -6.45 14.04
N PRO A 90 -4.96 -7.66 14.45
CA PRO A 90 -3.55 -8.05 14.43
C PRO A 90 -2.92 -7.80 13.06
N ASP A 91 -1.67 -7.32 13.05
CA ASP A 91 -0.93 -7.14 11.81
C ASP A 91 -0.88 -8.43 10.98
N LEU A 92 -0.74 -8.26 9.67
CA LEU A 92 -0.48 -9.34 8.74
C LEU A 92 0.61 -10.25 9.33
N PRO A 93 0.37 -11.57 9.44
CA PRO A 93 1.35 -12.46 10.01
C PRO A 93 2.64 -12.38 9.18
N ASN A 94 3.73 -11.95 9.80
CA ASN A 94 5.02 -11.97 9.14
C ASN A 94 5.40 -13.43 8.82
N TRP A 95 6.24 -13.61 7.78
CA TRP A 95 6.65 -14.94 7.33
C TRP A 95 7.36 -15.77 8.42
N ILE A 96 7.98 -15.12 9.40
CA ILE A 96 8.59 -15.76 10.58
C ILE A 96 7.51 -16.40 11.47
N ARG A 97 6.39 -15.72 11.70
CA ARG A 97 5.24 -16.27 12.44
C ARG A 97 4.58 -17.39 11.69
N VAL A 98 4.46 -17.26 10.36
CA VAL A 98 3.92 -18.34 9.51
C VAL A 98 4.81 -19.58 9.59
N SER A 99 6.13 -19.44 9.48
CA SER A 99 7.05 -20.57 9.57
C SER A 99 7.09 -21.21 10.96
N ALA A 100 6.94 -20.41 12.01
CA ALA A 100 6.88 -20.91 13.38
C ALA A 100 5.56 -21.64 13.69
N ALA A 101 4.45 -21.21 13.09
CA ALA A 101 3.13 -21.82 13.29
C ALA A 101 2.87 -23.00 12.33
N MET A 102 3.52 -23.02 11.17
CA MET A 102 3.37 -24.04 10.14
C MET A 102 4.74 -24.31 9.50
N GLU A 103 5.43 -25.33 10.02
CA GLU A 103 6.80 -25.69 9.62
C GLU A 103 6.89 -26.05 8.12
N GLU A 104 5.82 -26.63 7.57
CA GLU A 104 5.72 -27.06 6.17
C GLU A 104 5.25 -25.96 5.21
N ALA A 105 5.02 -24.74 5.69
CA ALA A 105 4.37 -23.68 4.93
C ALA A 105 5.07 -23.39 3.60
N PHE A 106 6.39 -23.22 3.63
CA PHE A 106 7.17 -22.90 2.45
C PHE A 106 7.34 -24.09 1.50
N ALA A 107 7.46 -25.30 2.05
CA ALA A 107 7.54 -26.51 1.23
C ALA A 107 6.25 -26.67 0.39
N ARG A 108 5.09 -26.51 1.03
CA ARG A 108 3.79 -26.58 0.36
C ARG A 108 3.59 -25.45 -0.65
N LEU A 109 4.03 -24.23 -0.32
CA LEU A 109 3.94 -23.09 -1.23
C LEU A 109 4.83 -23.31 -2.48
N LEU A 110 6.01 -23.89 -2.30
CA LEU A 110 6.93 -24.26 -3.38
C LEU A 110 6.36 -25.36 -4.28
N GLU A 111 5.74 -26.40 -3.69
CA GLU A 111 5.07 -27.45 -4.46
C GLU A 111 3.96 -26.89 -5.35
N ILE A 112 3.10 -26.03 -4.78
CA ILE A 112 2.01 -25.39 -5.52
C ILE A 112 2.58 -24.51 -6.64
N ALA A 113 3.57 -23.67 -6.35
CA ALA A 113 4.16 -22.78 -7.35
C ALA A 113 4.84 -23.54 -8.51
N ARG A 114 5.42 -24.72 -8.23
CA ARG A 114 5.94 -25.62 -9.28
C ARG A 114 4.81 -26.24 -10.10
N ALA A 115 3.74 -26.69 -9.46
CA ALA A 115 2.57 -27.26 -10.14
C ALA A 115 1.87 -26.23 -11.04
N ASP A 116 1.89 -24.95 -10.66
CA ASP A 116 1.30 -23.83 -11.42
C ASP A 116 2.22 -23.28 -12.53
N GLY A 117 3.41 -23.86 -12.72
CA GLY A 117 4.38 -23.45 -13.73
C GLY A 117 5.08 -22.11 -13.45
N GLY A 118 4.90 -21.54 -12.26
CA GLY A 118 5.42 -20.22 -11.86
C GLY A 118 6.91 -20.20 -11.47
N LEU A 119 7.54 -21.36 -11.33
CA LEU A 119 8.97 -21.52 -11.14
C LEU A 119 9.52 -22.28 -12.33
N LEU A 120 10.12 -21.55 -13.27
CA LEU A 120 10.80 -22.07 -14.46
C LEU A 120 11.58 -23.34 -14.11
N CYS A 121 11.01 -24.47 -14.52
CA CYS A 121 11.69 -25.71 -14.82
C CYS A 121 11.62 -25.88 -16.34
#